data_AF-A0A7J8BRR2-F1
#
_entry.id   AF-A0A7J8BRR2-F1
#
_cell.length_a   1.000
_cell.length_b   1.000
_cell.length_c   1.000
_cell.angle_alpha   90.00
_cell.angle_beta   90.00
_cell.angle_gamma   90.00
#
_symmetry.space_group_name_H-M   'P 1'
#
loop_
_entity.id
_entity.type
_entity.pdbx_description
1 polymer ?
#
loop_
_entity_poly.entity_id
_entity_poly.type
_entity_poly.pdbx_seq_one_letter_code
_entity_poly.pdbx_strand_id
1 'polypeptide(L)'
;MSLPKLESFNGSKTNALNVSQKMIEMFVRTKHKIDKSHEFALVVVNDDTAWLSGLTSDPRELCSCLYDLETASCSTFNLEGLFSLIQQKTELPVTENVQTIPPPYVVRTILVYSRPPCQPQFSLTEPMKKMFQCPYFFFDVVYIHNGADEKEEEMSWKDMFAFMGSLDTKGTSYKYEVALAGPALELHNCMAKLLAHPLQRPCQSHASYSLLEEEDEATEVEATV
;
A
#
# COMPACT_ATOMS: atom_id res chain seq x y z
N MET A 1 -3.47 -8.56 -11.81
CA MET A 1 -2.21 -7.82 -12.09
C MET A 1 -1.82 -7.74 -13.57
N SER A 2 -1.87 -8.82 -14.37
CA SER A 2 -1.41 -8.81 -15.79
C SER A 2 -2.43 -8.31 -16.82
N LEU A 3 -3.73 -8.28 -16.47
CA LEU A 3 -4.78 -7.83 -17.38
C LEU A 3 -4.64 -6.34 -17.72
N PRO A 4 -4.66 -5.96 -19.02
CA PRO A 4 -4.52 -4.57 -19.45
C PRO A 4 -5.87 -3.82 -19.36
N LYS A 5 -6.42 -3.71 -18.14
CA LYS A 5 -7.71 -3.06 -17.87
C LYS A 5 -7.58 -1.58 -17.47
N LEU A 6 -6.43 -1.18 -16.93
CA LEU A 6 -6.21 0.20 -16.48
C LEU A 6 -5.96 1.11 -17.68
N GLU A 7 -6.52 2.31 -17.62
CA GLU A 7 -6.31 3.35 -18.64
C GLU A 7 -5.29 4.37 -18.14
N SER A 8 -4.24 4.61 -18.91
CA SER A 8 -3.28 5.66 -18.61
C SER A 8 -3.74 7.02 -19.14
N PHE A 9 -3.14 8.10 -18.66
CA PHE A 9 -3.53 9.46 -19.04
C PHE A 9 -3.43 9.76 -20.55
N ASN A 10 -2.60 9.01 -21.28
CA ASN A 10 -2.47 9.15 -22.74
C ASN A 10 -3.45 8.24 -23.53
N GLY A 11 -4.42 7.61 -22.86
CA GLY A 11 -5.40 6.70 -23.46
C GLY A 11 -4.89 5.29 -23.73
N SER A 12 -3.62 4.97 -23.41
CA SER A 12 -3.10 3.61 -23.60
C SER A 12 -3.55 2.68 -22.45
N LYS A 13 -3.91 1.45 -22.81
CA LYS A 13 -4.21 0.39 -21.84
C LYS A 13 -2.93 -0.17 -21.23
N THR A 14 -2.91 -0.32 -19.93
CA THR A 14 -1.80 -0.89 -19.17
C THR A 14 -2.30 -1.89 -18.14
N ASN A 15 -1.40 -2.74 -17.66
CA ASN A 15 -1.70 -3.69 -16.59
C ASN A 15 -1.30 -3.12 -15.21
N ALA A 16 -1.88 -3.68 -14.16
CA ALA A 16 -1.64 -3.22 -12.79
C ALA A 16 -0.23 -3.53 -12.28
N LEU A 17 0.45 -4.57 -12.79
CA LEU A 17 1.85 -4.84 -12.45
C LEU A 17 2.76 -3.70 -12.90
N ASN A 18 2.69 -3.31 -14.17
CA ASN A 18 3.52 -2.25 -14.75
C ASN A 18 3.30 -0.91 -14.04
N VAL A 19 2.05 -0.57 -13.73
CA VAL A 19 1.73 0.63 -12.96
C VAL A 19 2.29 0.53 -11.53
N SER A 20 2.17 -0.65 -10.91
CA SER A 20 2.69 -0.89 -9.56
C SER A 20 4.22 -0.81 -9.50
N GLN A 21 4.93 -1.32 -10.51
CA GLN A 21 6.39 -1.19 -10.60
C GLN A 21 6.80 0.28 -10.64
N LYS A 22 6.16 1.09 -11.49
CA LYS A 22 6.44 2.53 -11.59
C LYS A 22 6.11 3.29 -10.30
N MET A 23 4.96 3.02 -9.68
CA MET A 23 4.57 3.73 -8.45
C MET A 23 5.48 3.35 -7.26
N ILE A 24 5.90 2.08 -7.14
CA ILE A 24 6.82 1.61 -6.10
C ILE A 24 8.23 2.18 -6.33
N GLU A 25 8.72 2.19 -7.57
CA GLU A 25 10.02 2.83 -7.89
C GLU A 25 10.01 4.30 -7.47
N MET A 26 8.99 5.06 -7.88
CA MET A 26 8.84 6.46 -7.49
C MET A 26 8.78 6.63 -5.97
N PHE A 27 8.04 5.76 -5.27
CA PHE A 27 7.93 5.79 -3.81
C PHE A 27 9.30 5.60 -3.14
N VAL A 28 10.02 4.54 -3.50
CA VAL A 28 11.31 4.18 -2.89
C VAL A 28 12.36 5.26 -3.15
N ARG A 29 12.47 5.74 -4.39
CA ARG A 29 13.38 6.85 -4.75
C ARG A 29 13.06 8.14 -4.00
N THR A 30 11.77 8.45 -3.84
CA THR A 30 11.34 9.66 -3.13
C THR A 30 11.61 9.56 -1.63
N LYS A 31 11.30 8.41 -0.99
CA LYS A 31 11.61 8.16 0.42
C LYS A 31 13.12 8.24 0.70
N HIS A 32 13.94 7.65 -0.17
CA HIS A 32 15.41 7.72 -0.05
C HIS A 32 15.93 9.16 -0.21
N LYS A 33 15.29 9.97 -1.07
CA LYS A 33 15.62 11.39 -1.24
C LYS A 33 15.26 12.24 -0.01
N ILE A 34 14.16 11.91 0.67
CA ILE A 34 13.73 12.58 1.91
C ILE A 34 14.74 12.30 3.04
N ASP A 35 15.12 11.04 3.22
CA ASP A 35 16.15 10.62 4.16
C ASP A 35 16.80 9.33 3.69
N LYS A 36 18.13 9.33 3.61
CA LYS A 36 18.94 8.21 3.10
C LYS A 36 19.03 7.03 4.07
N SER A 37 18.65 7.25 5.33
CA SER A 37 18.64 6.20 6.37
C SER A 37 17.46 5.24 6.26
N HIS A 38 16.45 5.54 5.43
CA HIS A 38 15.37 4.59 5.19
C HIS A 38 15.92 3.29 4.59
N GLU A 39 15.44 2.17 5.12
CA GLU A 39 15.67 0.84 4.58
C GLU A 39 14.39 0.32 3.91
N PHE A 40 14.56 -0.40 2.81
CA PHE A 40 13.49 -0.95 2.01
C PHE A 40 13.69 -2.44 1.82
N ALA A 41 12.58 -3.17 1.65
CA ALA A 41 12.59 -4.57 1.29
C ALA A 41 11.45 -4.84 0.30
N LEU A 42 11.61 -5.87 -0.53
CA LEU A 42 10.58 -6.32 -1.46
C LEU A 42 10.19 -7.76 -1.14
N VAL A 43 8.90 -7.96 -0.92
CA VAL A 43 8.30 -9.26 -0.65
C VAL A 43 7.22 -9.52 -1.68
N VAL A 44 7.21 -10.71 -2.26
CA VAL A 44 6.16 -11.17 -3.16
C VAL A 44 5.35 -12.25 -2.47
N VAL A 45 4.02 -12.15 -2.61
CA VAL A 45 3.10 -13.12 -2.06
C VAL A 45 2.41 -13.85 -3.22
N ASN A 46 2.85 -15.08 -3.47
CA ASN A 46 2.23 -16.01 -4.41
C ASN A 46 1.42 -17.05 -3.62
N ASP A 47 1.51 -18.34 -3.94
CA ASP A 47 1.03 -19.39 -3.04
C ASP A 47 1.94 -19.48 -1.79
N ASP A 48 3.25 -19.27 -2.01
CA ASP A 48 4.24 -19.05 -0.95
C ASP A 48 4.67 -17.57 -0.89
N THR A 49 5.11 -17.13 0.29
CA THR A 49 5.69 -15.80 0.49
C THR A 49 7.20 -15.85 0.27
N ALA A 50 7.72 -15.01 -0.63
CA ALA A 50 9.15 -14.92 -0.94
C ALA A 50 9.71 -13.52 -0.63
N TRP A 51 10.81 -13.47 0.11
CA TRP A 51 11.58 -12.24 0.36
C TRP A 51 12.62 -12.05 -0.74
N LEU A 52 12.39 -11.13 -1.67
CA LEU A 52 13.22 -10.97 -2.87
C LEU A 52 14.43 -10.07 -2.65
N SER A 53 14.24 -8.96 -1.93
CA SER A 53 15.31 -8.02 -1.60
C SER A 53 15.37 -7.82 -0.10
N GLY A 54 16.55 -8.05 0.50
CA GLY A 54 16.87 -7.76 1.90
C GLY A 54 16.55 -6.31 2.30
N LEU A 55 16.57 -6.03 3.61
CA LEU A 55 16.57 -4.65 4.11
C LEU A 55 17.82 -3.95 3.58
N THR A 56 17.61 -2.95 2.72
CA THR A 56 18.67 -2.19 2.06
C THR A 56 18.28 -0.73 1.95
N SER A 57 19.23 0.17 2.18
CA SER A 57 19.04 1.60 1.88
C SER A 57 19.34 1.94 0.43
N ASP A 58 19.85 1.00 -0.39
CA ASP A 58 20.10 1.24 -1.81
C ASP A 58 18.83 0.97 -2.64
N PRO A 59 18.17 2.02 -3.18
CA PRO A 59 16.94 1.84 -3.96
C PRO A 59 17.17 1.05 -5.26
N ARG A 60 18.42 0.96 -5.75
CA ARG A 60 18.73 0.27 -7.02
C ARG A 60 18.53 -1.24 -6.93
N GLU A 61 18.90 -1.85 -5.81
CA GLU A 61 18.74 -3.30 -5.58
C GLU A 61 17.26 -3.68 -5.62
N LEU A 62 16.42 -2.93 -4.88
CA LEU A 62 14.98 -3.14 -4.87
C LEU A 62 14.37 -2.94 -6.26
N CYS A 63 14.74 -1.87 -6.95
CA CYS A 63 14.21 -1.59 -8.29
C CYS A 63 14.60 -2.68 -9.30
N SER A 64 15.80 -3.26 -9.19
CA SER A 64 16.22 -4.38 -10.05
C SER A 64 15.27 -5.57 -9.85
N CYS A 65 15.07 -6.01 -8.60
CA CYS A 65 14.16 -7.12 -8.30
C CYS A 65 12.70 -6.81 -8.70
N LEU A 66 12.27 -5.55 -8.57
CA LEU A 66 10.91 -5.12 -8.88
C LEU A 66 10.58 -5.25 -10.37
N TYR A 67 11.52 -4.98 -11.26
CA TYR A 67 11.32 -5.08 -12.71
C TYR A 67 11.48 -6.50 -13.26
N ASP A 68 12.11 -7.40 -12.49
CA ASP A 68 12.23 -8.83 -12.81
C ASP A 68 11.01 -9.65 -12.37
N LEU A 69 9.95 -9.01 -11.87
CA LEU A 69 8.74 -9.69 -11.41
C LEU A 69 7.89 -10.24 -12.57
N GLU A 70 7.45 -11.49 -12.41
CA GLU A 70 6.46 -12.12 -13.28
C GLU A 70 5.14 -12.38 -12.53
N THR A 71 4.02 -12.35 -13.26
CA THR A 71 2.72 -12.69 -12.68
C THR A 71 2.48 -14.19 -12.72
N ALA A 72 2.35 -14.83 -11.56
CA ALA A 72 1.91 -16.22 -11.44
C ALA A 72 0.42 -16.30 -11.08
N SER A 73 -0.28 -17.28 -11.64
CA SER A 73 -1.61 -17.66 -11.17
C SER A 73 -1.48 -18.35 -9.82
N CYS A 74 -2.07 -17.78 -8.78
CA CYS A 74 -2.00 -18.31 -7.42
C CYS A 74 -3.41 -18.68 -6.96
N SER A 75 -3.52 -19.78 -6.23
CA SER A 75 -4.80 -20.31 -5.73
C SER A 75 -5.14 -19.81 -4.33
N THR A 76 -4.12 -19.45 -3.54
CA THR A 76 -4.29 -19.06 -2.12
C THR A 76 -3.44 -17.85 -1.77
N PHE A 77 -3.86 -17.09 -0.76
CA PHE A 77 -3.10 -15.95 -0.24
C PHE A 77 -2.82 -16.15 1.26
N ASN A 78 -1.59 -16.52 1.59
CA ASN A 78 -1.19 -16.82 2.96
C ASN A 78 -0.68 -15.57 3.70
N LEU A 79 -1.60 -14.80 4.27
CA LEU A 79 -1.26 -13.67 5.16
C LEU A 79 -0.46 -14.12 6.39
N GLU A 80 -0.73 -15.32 6.91
CA GLU A 80 -0.04 -15.82 8.08
C GLU A 80 1.46 -16.04 7.80
N GLY A 81 1.77 -16.62 6.64
CA GLY A 81 3.14 -16.78 6.16
C GLY A 81 3.85 -15.45 5.96
N LEU A 82 3.15 -14.44 5.42
CA LEU A 82 3.71 -13.08 5.25
C LEU A 82 4.14 -12.46 6.58
N PHE A 83 3.25 -12.42 7.57
CA PHE A 83 3.57 -11.81 8.86
C PHE A 83 4.60 -12.62 9.64
N SER A 84 4.59 -13.94 9.53
CA SER A 84 5.62 -14.81 10.13
C SER A 84 7.00 -14.52 9.52
N LEU A 85 7.06 -14.33 8.20
CA LEU A 85 8.31 -13.98 7.51
C LEU A 85 8.82 -12.60 7.91
N ILE A 86 7.93 -11.61 8.03
CA ILE A 86 8.29 -10.27 8.53
C ILE A 86 8.89 -10.39 9.93
N GLN A 87 8.21 -11.08 10.85
CA GLN A 87 8.67 -11.27 12.23
C GLN A 87 10.02 -12.00 12.32
N GLN A 88 10.33 -12.90 11.38
CA GLN A 88 11.62 -13.58 11.31
C GLN A 88 12.75 -12.67 10.78
N LYS A 89 12.42 -11.71 9.92
CA LYS A 89 13.39 -10.85 9.22
C LYS A 89 13.62 -9.51 9.88
N THR A 90 12.67 -9.03 10.69
CA THR A 90 12.78 -7.75 11.40
C THR A 90 12.27 -7.87 12.83
N GLU A 91 13.02 -7.28 13.76
CA GLU A 91 12.61 -7.14 15.15
C GLU A 91 11.81 -5.85 15.33
N LEU A 92 10.85 -5.85 16.25
CA LEU A 92 10.08 -4.64 16.54
C LEU A 92 10.80 -3.83 17.62
N PRO A 93 10.94 -2.50 17.43
CA PRO A 93 11.62 -1.67 18.39
C PRO A 93 10.78 -1.52 19.66
N VAL A 94 11.46 -1.38 20.79
CA VAL A 94 10.86 -1.11 22.10
C VAL A 94 11.49 0.13 22.71
N THR A 95 10.69 0.90 23.43
CA THR A 95 11.13 2.09 24.15
C THR A 95 10.57 2.05 25.57
N GLU A 96 11.26 2.69 26.52
CA GLU A 96 10.79 2.74 27.92
C GLU A 96 9.47 3.49 28.05
N ASN A 97 9.28 4.56 27.25
CA ASN A 97 8.05 5.33 27.20
C ASN A 97 7.67 5.67 25.76
N VAL A 98 6.63 5.00 25.27
CA VAL A 98 6.17 5.13 23.89
C VAL A 98 5.59 6.50 23.53
N GLN A 99 5.19 7.30 24.53
CA GLN A 99 4.55 8.60 24.33
C GLN A 99 5.54 9.75 24.19
N THR A 100 6.76 9.59 24.70
CA THR A 100 7.74 10.69 24.78
C THR A 100 9.08 10.36 24.13
N ILE A 101 9.47 9.08 24.10
CA ILE A 101 10.75 8.65 23.53
C ILE A 101 10.49 8.14 22.11
N PRO A 102 11.07 8.78 21.07
CA PRO A 102 10.96 8.27 19.71
C PRO A 102 11.71 6.94 19.60
N PRO A 103 11.19 5.96 18.84
CA PRO A 103 11.89 4.70 18.62
C PRO A 103 13.12 4.91 17.73
N PRO A 104 14.11 4.01 17.76
CA PRO A 104 15.27 4.08 16.88
C PRO A 104 14.91 3.90 15.40
N TYR A 105 13.82 3.19 15.09
CA TYR A 105 13.28 3.00 13.75
C TYR A 105 11.78 2.68 13.83
N VAL A 106 11.12 2.59 12.67
CA VAL A 106 9.71 2.22 12.54
C VAL A 106 9.58 1.16 11.47
N VAL A 107 8.76 0.13 11.71
CA VAL A 107 8.50 -0.93 10.73
C VAL A 107 7.16 -0.65 10.05
N ARG A 108 7.17 -0.53 8.74
CA ARG A 108 5.98 -0.29 7.93
C ARG A 108 5.92 -1.24 6.75
N THR A 109 4.80 -1.93 6.62
CA THR A 109 4.48 -2.78 5.46
C THR A 109 3.45 -2.07 4.60
N ILE A 110 3.66 -2.03 3.28
CA ILE A 110 2.69 -1.55 2.30
C ILE A 110 2.30 -2.74 1.43
N LEU A 111 1.07 -3.23 1.57
CA LEU A 111 0.55 -4.33 0.78
C LEU A 111 -0.19 -3.80 -0.46
N VAL A 112 0.30 -4.14 -1.65
CA VAL A 112 -0.45 -3.96 -2.90
C VAL A 112 -1.14 -5.28 -3.23
N TYR A 113 -2.46 -5.35 -3.02
CA TYR A 113 -3.25 -6.57 -3.20
C TYR A 113 -4.17 -6.43 -4.41
N SER A 114 -4.23 -7.42 -5.30
CA SER A 114 -5.03 -7.35 -6.55
C SER A 114 -5.72 -8.66 -6.93
N ARG A 115 -5.92 -9.54 -5.96
CA ARG A 115 -6.56 -10.83 -6.21
C ARG A 115 -8.07 -10.72 -6.05
N PRO A 116 -8.84 -11.57 -6.74
CA PRO A 116 -10.24 -11.78 -6.44
C PRO A 116 -10.45 -12.01 -4.94
N PRO A 117 -11.55 -11.50 -4.37
CA PRO A 117 -12.04 -11.92 -3.07
C PRO A 117 -11.92 -13.44 -2.86
N CYS A 118 -11.18 -13.83 -1.83
CA CYS A 118 -11.11 -15.20 -1.38
C CYS A 118 -11.40 -15.22 0.12
N GLN A 119 -12.04 -16.28 0.62
CA GLN A 119 -12.17 -16.44 2.06
C GLN A 119 -10.76 -16.38 2.68
N PRO A 120 -10.47 -15.42 3.57
CA PRO A 120 -9.19 -15.36 4.21
C PRO A 120 -9.10 -16.58 5.14
N GLN A 121 -8.30 -17.57 4.75
CA GLN A 121 -7.85 -18.62 5.67
C GLN A 121 -6.84 -17.98 6.61
N PHE A 122 -7.35 -17.25 7.59
CA PHE A 122 -6.54 -16.40 8.45
C PHE A 122 -7.00 -16.53 9.89
N SER A 123 -6.10 -17.01 10.73
CA SER A 123 -6.21 -16.90 12.19
C SER A 123 -5.15 -15.96 12.71
N LEU A 124 -5.56 -14.94 13.47
CA LEU A 124 -4.63 -14.06 14.17
C LEU A 124 -3.89 -14.86 15.24
N THR A 125 -2.66 -15.25 14.93
CA THR A 125 -1.76 -15.88 15.89
C THR A 125 -1.35 -14.87 16.98
N GLU A 126 -0.99 -15.36 18.17
CA GLU A 126 -0.53 -14.48 19.27
C GLU A 126 0.67 -13.59 18.89
N PRO A 127 1.69 -14.07 18.15
CA PRO A 127 2.77 -13.21 17.65
C PRO A 127 2.26 -12.06 16.77
N MET A 128 1.29 -12.33 15.89
CA MET A 128 0.72 -11.29 15.01
C MET A 128 -0.05 -10.25 15.81
N LYS A 129 -0.84 -10.68 16.80
CA LYS A 129 -1.54 -9.74 17.70
C LYS A 129 -0.54 -8.80 18.39
N LYS A 130 0.57 -9.32 18.89
CA LYS A 130 1.64 -8.49 19.50
C LYS A 130 2.25 -7.52 18.49
N MET A 131 2.47 -7.96 17.25
CA MET A 131 2.97 -7.09 16.18
C MET A 131 1.99 -5.96 15.86
N PHE A 132 0.69 -6.24 15.70
CA PHE A 132 -0.33 -5.20 15.48
C PHE A 132 -0.52 -4.27 16.69
N GLN A 133 -0.30 -4.77 17.91
CA GLN A 133 -0.32 -3.96 19.13
C GLN A 133 0.90 -3.04 19.28
N CYS A 134 2.03 -3.36 18.63
CA CYS A 134 3.23 -2.52 18.67
C CYS A 134 2.93 -1.13 18.08
N PRO A 135 3.19 -0.01 18.80
CA PRO A 135 2.93 1.33 18.29
C PRO A 135 3.83 1.72 17.11
N TYR A 136 4.91 0.98 16.89
CA TYR A 136 5.92 1.24 15.85
C TYR A 136 5.82 0.27 14.66
N PHE A 137 4.74 -0.51 14.60
CA PHE A 137 4.38 -1.32 13.44
C PHE A 137 3.14 -0.75 12.73
N PHE A 138 3.23 -0.62 11.41
CA PHE A 138 2.19 -0.07 10.54
C PHE A 138 1.95 -0.99 9.33
N PHE A 139 0.67 -1.18 8.95
CA PHE A 139 0.27 -2.05 7.85
C PHE A 139 -0.70 -1.33 6.92
N ASP A 140 -0.17 -0.70 5.88
CA ASP A 140 -0.98 0.00 4.89
C ASP A 140 -1.36 -0.90 3.72
N VAL A 141 -2.50 -0.63 3.10
CA VAL A 141 -3.05 -1.47 2.04
C VAL A 141 -3.49 -0.62 0.84
N VAL A 142 -3.12 -1.05 -0.35
CA VAL A 142 -3.69 -0.61 -1.63
C VAL A 142 -4.36 -1.83 -2.27
N TYR A 143 -5.69 -1.85 -2.27
CA TYR A 143 -6.48 -2.94 -2.83
C TYR A 143 -7.00 -2.60 -4.23
N ILE A 144 -6.63 -3.44 -5.20
CA ILE A 144 -6.93 -3.28 -6.62
C ILE A 144 -7.95 -4.34 -7.04
N HIS A 145 -9.22 -3.97 -7.16
CA HIS A 145 -10.34 -4.91 -7.35
C HIS A 145 -10.98 -4.78 -8.74
N ASN A 146 -11.75 -5.78 -9.20
CA ASN A 146 -12.45 -5.71 -10.50
C ASN A 146 -13.81 -5.00 -10.39
N GLY A 147 -14.23 -4.58 -9.20
CA GLY A 147 -15.46 -3.82 -9.01
C GLY A 147 -16.71 -4.69 -9.21
N ALA A 148 -17.71 -4.17 -9.94
CA ALA A 148 -18.98 -4.87 -10.17
C ALA A 148 -18.91 -5.97 -11.23
N ASP A 149 -17.75 -6.16 -11.88
CA ASP A 149 -17.53 -7.27 -12.83
C ASP A 149 -17.39 -8.63 -12.12
N GLU A 150 -17.27 -8.64 -10.78
CA GLU A 150 -17.14 -9.83 -9.93
C GLU A 150 -18.51 -10.48 -9.65
N LYS A 151 -19.32 -10.73 -10.70
CA LYS A 151 -20.70 -11.25 -10.56
C LYS A 151 -20.80 -12.70 -10.06
N GLU A 152 -19.68 -13.37 -9.79
CA GLU A 152 -19.60 -14.82 -9.54
C GLU A 152 -18.79 -15.19 -8.29
N GLU A 153 -18.64 -14.30 -7.31
CA GLU A 153 -17.81 -14.59 -6.13
C GLU A 153 -18.64 -14.77 -4.84
N GLU A 154 -18.28 -15.77 -4.03
CA GLU A 154 -18.91 -16.05 -2.73
C GLU A 154 -18.70 -14.92 -1.70
N MET A 155 -17.67 -14.10 -1.90
CA MET A 155 -17.31 -12.96 -1.05
C MET A 155 -17.16 -11.73 -1.93
N SER A 156 -17.65 -10.57 -1.48
CA SER A 156 -17.46 -9.33 -2.24
C SER A 156 -16.09 -8.70 -1.96
N TRP A 157 -15.55 -7.91 -2.89
CA TRP A 157 -14.38 -7.07 -2.64
C TRP A 157 -14.54 -6.15 -1.42
N LYS A 158 -15.78 -5.76 -1.09
CA LYS A 158 -16.06 -4.97 0.11
C LYS A 158 -15.78 -5.74 1.39
N ASP A 159 -16.14 -7.01 1.43
CA ASP A 159 -15.91 -7.87 2.60
C ASP A 159 -14.41 -8.10 2.80
N MET A 160 -13.68 -8.36 1.70
CA MET A 160 -12.22 -8.49 1.75
C MET A 160 -11.53 -7.19 2.19
N PHE A 161 -11.99 -6.05 1.68
CA PHE A 161 -11.47 -4.74 2.06
C PHE A 161 -11.77 -4.41 3.54
N ALA A 162 -12.98 -4.72 4.01
CA ALA A 162 -13.36 -4.58 5.41
C ALA A 162 -12.52 -5.50 6.32
N PHE A 163 -12.26 -6.74 5.90
CA PHE A 163 -11.39 -7.66 6.60
C PHE A 163 -9.96 -7.10 6.73
N MET A 164 -9.34 -6.65 5.63
CA MET A 164 -8.03 -5.98 5.67
C MET A 164 -8.04 -4.77 6.60
N GLY A 165 -9.15 -4.02 6.59
CA GLY A 165 -9.35 -2.89 7.49
C GLY A 165 -9.49 -3.23 8.96
N SER A 166 -9.97 -4.44 9.28
CA SER A 166 -10.13 -4.94 10.66
C SER A 166 -8.80 -5.32 11.34
N LEU A 167 -7.74 -5.52 10.55
CA LEU A 167 -6.39 -5.81 11.06
C LEU A 167 -5.77 -4.61 11.78
N ASP A 168 -6.18 -3.39 11.43
CA ASP A 168 -5.70 -2.16 12.06
C ASP A 168 -6.59 -1.77 13.25
N THR A 169 -6.28 -2.32 14.42
CA THR A 169 -7.02 -2.02 15.66
C THR A 169 -6.78 -0.60 16.19
N LYS A 170 -5.75 0.11 15.70
CA LYS A 170 -5.33 1.43 16.20
C LYS A 170 -5.85 2.59 15.36
N GLY A 171 -6.35 2.33 14.15
CA GLY A 171 -6.77 3.36 13.19
C GLY A 171 -5.59 4.16 12.60
N THR A 172 -4.38 3.62 12.67
CA THR A 172 -3.14 4.28 12.23
C THR A 172 -2.71 3.92 10.81
N SER A 173 -3.34 2.91 10.23
CA SER A 173 -3.03 2.40 8.89
C SER A 173 -3.85 3.12 7.83
N TYR A 174 -3.22 3.39 6.69
CA TYR A 174 -3.87 3.97 5.52
C TYR A 174 -4.32 2.85 4.58
N LYS A 175 -5.55 2.96 4.10
CA LYS A 175 -6.22 1.93 3.29
C LYS A 175 -6.81 2.61 2.06
N TYR A 176 -6.45 2.12 0.88
CA TYR A 176 -6.95 2.63 -0.39
C TYR A 176 -7.50 1.50 -1.23
N GLU A 177 -8.60 1.75 -1.92
CA GLU A 177 -9.23 0.88 -2.89
C GLU A 177 -9.22 1.54 -4.26
N VAL A 178 -8.89 0.77 -5.29
CA VAL A 178 -8.84 1.23 -6.69
C VAL A 178 -9.44 0.17 -7.60
N ALA A 179 -10.37 0.55 -8.47
CA ALA A 179 -10.94 -0.36 -9.45
C ALA A 179 -9.99 -0.55 -10.65
N LEU A 180 -9.87 -1.78 -11.15
CA LEU A 180 -9.07 -2.13 -12.34
C LEU A 180 -9.58 -1.50 -13.63
N ALA A 181 -10.84 -1.08 -13.68
CA ALA A 181 -11.42 -0.33 -14.79
C ALA A 181 -11.18 1.18 -14.69
N GLY A 182 -10.52 1.65 -13.62
CA GLY A 182 -10.23 3.07 -13.40
C GLY A 182 -8.95 3.54 -14.10
N PRO A 183 -8.67 4.86 -14.01
CA PRO A 183 -7.44 5.41 -14.53
C PRO A 183 -6.25 4.99 -13.66
N ALA A 184 -5.13 4.66 -14.30
CA ALA A 184 -3.87 4.31 -13.64
C ALA A 184 -3.35 5.45 -12.73
N LEU A 185 -3.79 6.69 -12.97
CA LEU A 185 -3.48 7.86 -12.16
C LEU A 185 -3.86 7.66 -10.68
N GLU A 186 -4.99 6.99 -10.39
CA GLU A 186 -5.41 6.79 -9.00
C GLU A 186 -4.40 5.95 -8.21
N LEU A 187 -3.78 4.94 -8.83
CA LEU A 187 -2.73 4.16 -8.18
C LEU A 187 -1.51 5.01 -7.83
N HIS A 188 -1.10 5.91 -8.74
CA HIS A 188 -0.01 6.86 -8.48
C HIS A 188 -0.38 7.83 -7.35
N ASN A 189 -1.60 8.36 -7.35
CA ASN A 189 -2.11 9.25 -6.30
C ASN A 189 -2.12 8.53 -4.93
N CYS A 190 -2.63 7.31 -4.87
CA CYS A 190 -2.63 6.49 -3.65
C CYS A 190 -1.21 6.27 -3.11
N MET A 191 -0.28 5.85 -3.98
CA MET A 191 1.10 5.60 -3.56
C MET A 191 1.82 6.89 -3.12
N ALA A 192 1.53 8.03 -3.74
CA ALA A 192 2.05 9.32 -3.33
C ALA A 192 1.56 9.72 -1.92
N LYS A 193 0.28 9.53 -1.61
CA LYS A 193 -0.28 9.77 -0.26
C LYS A 193 0.41 8.91 0.81
N LEU A 194 0.85 7.71 0.44
CA LEU A 194 1.60 6.82 1.31
C LEU A 194 3.05 7.28 1.58
N LEU A 195 3.60 8.31 0.92
CA LEU A 195 4.95 8.81 1.24
C LEU A 195 5.10 9.36 2.67
N ALA A 196 3.99 9.83 3.26
CA ALA A 196 3.97 10.44 4.58
C ALA A 196 4.54 9.48 5.65
N HIS A 197 5.37 10.01 6.55
CA HIS A 197 5.95 9.23 7.63
C HIS A 197 4.86 8.75 8.59
N PRO A 198 4.81 7.45 8.97
CA PRO A 198 3.69 6.89 9.74
C PRO A 198 3.47 7.55 11.11
N LEU A 199 4.52 8.03 11.77
CA LEU A 199 4.41 8.77 13.05
C LEU A 199 4.08 10.26 12.89
N GLN A 200 4.09 10.81 11.67
CA GLN A 200 3.88 12.23 11.42
C GLN A 200 2.60 12.51 10.61
N ARG A 201 2.09 11.50 9.89
CA ARG A 201 0.84 11.62 9.15
C ARG A 201 -0.35 11.66 10.12
N PRO A 202 -1.40 12.45 9.82
CA PRO A 202 -2.63 12.41 10.59
C PRO A 202 -3.40 11.11 10.32
N CYS A 203 -4.51 10.87 11.02
CA CYS A 203 -5.48 9.85 10.60
C CYS A 203 -5.91 10.08 9.15
N GLN A 204 -6.17 9.01 8.40
CA GLN A 204 -6.50 9.11 6.97
C GLN A 204 -7.71 10.02 6.69
N SER A 205 -8.69 10.04 7.59
CA SER A 205 -9.87 10.91 7.52
C SER A 205 -9.58 12.40 7.59
N HIS A 206 -8.41 12.80 8.08
CA HIS A 206 -8.00 14.21 8.20
C HIS A 206 -6.97 14.61 7.14
N ALA A 207 -6.50 13.68 6.30
CA ALA A 207 -5.53 13.96 5.26
C ALA A 207 -6.23 14.58 4.04
N SER A 208 -5.99 15.88 3.81
CA SER A 208 -6.41 16.59 2.60
C SER A 208 -5.19 17.20 1.90
N TYR A 209 -5.19 17.16 0.57
CA TYR A 209 -4.05 17.57 -0.26
C TYR A 209 -4.41 18.73 -1.21
N SER A 210 -5.70 18.93 -1.51
CA SER A 210 -6.20 20.06 -2.31
C SER A 210 -6.39 21.27 -1.41
N LEU A 211 -5.28 21.93 -1.06
CA LEU A 211 -5.26 23.15 -0.23
C LEU A 211 -5.11 24.44 -1.06
N LEU A 212 -4.87 24.29 -2.35
CA LEU A 212 -4.96 25.40 -3.28
C LEU A 212 -6.44 25.61 -3.56
N GLU A 213 -6.91 26.84 -3.36
CA GLU A 213 -8.24 27.23 -3.83
C GLU A 213 -8.29 26.94 -5.33
N GLU A 214 -9.37 26.31 -5.79
CA GLU A 214 -9.71 26.40 -7.21
C GLU A 214 -9.83 27.91 -7.45
N GLU A 215 -8.98 28.48 -8.31
CA GLU A 215 -9.20 29.83 -8.82
C GLU A 215 -10.53 29.75 -9.58
N ASP A 216 -11.64 29.85 -8.85
CA ASP A 216 -12.97 29.96 -9.39
C ASP A 216 -12.89 31.12 -10.37
N GLU A 217 -13.19 30.78 -11.62
CA GLU A 217 -13.44 31.68 -12.72
C GLU A 217 -14.21 32.88 -12.18
N ALA A 218 -13.49 33.97 -11.90
CA ALA A 218 -14.10 35.27 -11.79
C ALA A 218 -14.63 35.57 -13.19
N THR A 219 -15.84 35.09 -13.48
CA THR A 219 -16.72 35.70 -14.47
C THR A 219 -16.80 37.16 -14.07
N GLU A 220 -15.93 37.98 -14.68
CA GLU A 220 -16.17 39.39 -14.87
C GLU A 220 -17.53 39.49 -15.57
N VAL A 221 -18.58 39.61 -14.77
CA VAL A 221 -19.85 40.13 -15.27
C VAL A 221 -19.53 41.57 -15.61
N GLU A 222 -19.18 41.82 -16.87
CA GLU A 222 -19.16 43.15 -17.46
C GLU A 222 -20.48 43.82 -17.09
N ALA A 223 -20.43 44.76 -16.15
CA ALA A 223 -21.53 45.66 -15.88
C ALA A 223 -21.64 46.58 -17.10
N THR A 224 -22.48 46.20 -18.06
CA THR A 224 -22.94 47.12 -19.10
C THR A 224 -23.78 48.22 -18.44
N VAL A 225 -23.22 49.44 -18.48
CA VAL A 225 -23.90 50.71 -18.18
C VAL A 225 -24.85 51.07 -19.31
#